data_AF-A0A9X1MIZ4-F1
#
_entry.id   AF-A0A9X1MIZ4-F1
#
_cell.length_a   1.000
_cell.length_b   1.000
_cell.length_c   1.000
_cell.angle_alpha   90.00
_cell.angle_beta   90.00
_cell.angle_gamma   90.00
#
_symmetry.space_group_name_H-M   'P 1'
#
loop_
_entity.id
_entity.type
_entity.pdbx_description
1 polymer ?
#
loop_
_entity_poly.entity_id
_entity_poly.type
_entity_poly.pdbx_seq_one_letter_code
_entity_poly.pdbx_strand_id
1 'polypeptide(L)'
;MQVEAMSMLQAIRVTAVDGADPVGWTVDAVGDWSARSDRDVAAEFAYERSVRVEQHGDQVYLAIPCATSEALRGVVEMTFQLPPEAIAAFEIWKRNDREELKLEQGIYRSLDYIERITPFVRFPRRSGLPGDVWENRLAGCVNNLGASPNFMRSAGARSAGLDFGLCLPFMKTEHELASVLLVMGSYQLPLVSEVEIWLLDQEGTGLERKHRIAMEGAAETPTKMRLGEGAAGYAAAARIPKLFKSEDDASPAWQVAFPQFVGNRLSSVVSVSL
;
A
#
# COMPACT_ATOMS: atom_id res chain seq x y z
N MET A 1 22.93 0.09 -22.11
CA MET A 1 21.87 1.09 -22.31
C MET A 1 20.94 0.92 -21.13
N GLN A 2 21.13 1.75 -20.11
CA GLN A 2 20.39 1.67 -18.85
C GLN A 2 19.03 2.29 -19.15
N VAL A 3 17.99 1.46 -19.29
CA VAL A 3 16.62 1.96 -19.30
C VAL A 3 16.44 2.55 -17.91
N GLU A 4 16.33 3.88 -17.80
CA GLU A 4 15.76 4.47 -16.60
C GLU A 4 14.39 3.82 -16.44
N ALA A 5 14.27 2.89 -15.49
CA ALA A 5 13.03 2.21 -15.21
C ALA A 5 12.09 3.27 -14.62
N MET A 6 11.31 3.92 -15.48
CA MET A 6 10.24 4.80 -15.04
C MET A 6 9.25 3.93 -14.25
N SER A 7 9.01 4.30 -13.00
CA SER A 7 7.99 3.68 -12.15
C SER A 7 6.64 3.66 -12.86
N MET A 8 5.88 2.58 -12.69
CA MET A 8 4.53 2.46 -13.27
C MET A 8 3.51 3.39 -12.60
N LEU A 9 3.80 3.87 -11.39
CA LEU A 9 2.95 4.85 -10.69
C LEU A 9 3.00 6.21 -11.41
N GLN A 10 1.85 6.65 -11.91
CA GLN A 10 1.70 7.85 -12.74
C GLN A 10 1.26 9.08 -11.96
N ALA A 11 0.42 8.88 -10.93
CA ALA A 11 -0.21 9.98 -10.20
C ALA A 11 -0.48 9.59 -8.75
N ILE A 12 -0.32 10.55 -7.83
CA ILE A 12 -0.70 10.39 -6.42
C ILE A 12 -1.53 11.58 -5.99
N ARG A 13 -2.66 11.32 -5.34
CA ARG A 13 -3.50 12.34 -4.72
C ARG A 13 -3.66 12.00 -3.26
N VAL A 14 -3.55 13.02 -2.43
CA VAL A 14 -3.82 12.92 -1.00
C VAL A 14 -4.91 13.92 -0.65
N THR A 15 -6.03 13.40 -0.14
CA THR A 15 -7.14 14.22 0.35
C THR A 15 -7.29 14.01 1.84
N ALA A 16 -7.23 15.08 2.64
CA ALA A 16 -7.67 15.06 4.03
C ALA A 16 -9.18 15.34 4.07
N VAL A 17 -9.90 14.62 4.91
CA VAL A 17 -11.37 14.70 5.00
C VAL A 17 -11.81 15.25 6.35
N ASP A 18 -13.11 15.53 6.52
CA ASP A 18 -13.68 16.20 7.69
C ASP A 18 -13.15 15.70 9.05
N GLY A 19 -12.65 16.62 9.88
CA GLY A 19 -12.09 16.37 11.22
C GLY A 19 -10.58 16.09 11.27
N ALA A 20 -9.90 15.97 10.13
CA ALA A 20 -8.43 15.97 10.02
C ALA A 20 -7.91 17.42 9.91
N ASP A 21 -6.78 17.80 10.53
CA ASP A 21 -6.21 19.15 10.41
C ASP A 21 -4.97 19.14 9.50
N PRO A 22 -4.94 19.88 8.36
CA PRO A 22 -6.00 20.76 7.86
C PRO A 22 -7.20 19.98 7.31
N VAL A 23 -8.40 20.53 7.45
CA VAL A 23 -9.66 19.92 6.98
C VAL A 23 -9.85 20.22 5.50
N GLY A 24 -10.23 19.23 4.70
CA GLY A 24 -10.77 19.44 3.36
C GLY A 24 -9.77 19.88 2.29
N TRP A 25 -8.47 19.63 2.47
CA TRP A 25 -7.47 19.89 1.43
C TRP A 25 -7.18 18.65 0.59
N THR A 26 -6.77 18.90 -0.65
CA THR A 26 -6.28 17.90 -1.59
C THR A 26 -4.97 18.38 -2.19
N VAL A 27 -3.95 17.51 -2.24
CA VAL A 27 -2.68 17.76 -2.93
C VAL A 27 -2.43 16.64 -3.92
N ASP A 28 -2.03 17.02 -5.13
CA ASP A 28 -1.72 16.11 -6.22
C ASP A 28 -0.23 16.16 -6.54
N ALA A 29 0.40 14.99 -6.67
CA ALA A 29 1.58 14.80 -7.49
C ALA A 29 1.09 14.52 -8.91
N VAL A 30 1.71 15.18 -9.90
CA VAL A 30 1.43 15.15 -11.35
C VAL A 30 0.81 13.85 -11.89
N GLY A 31 0.00 13.93 -12.95
CA GLY A 31 -0.43 12.75 -13.72
C GLY A 31 -1.81 12.88 -14.36
N ASP A 32 -2.15 11.90 -15.21
CA ASP A 32 -3.47 11.77 -15.80
C ASP A 32 -4.42 11.02 -14.85
N TRP A 33 -5.48 11.70 -14.42
CA TRP A 33 -6.52 11.15 -13.55
C TRP A 33 -7.74 10.64 -14.33
N SER A 34 -7.64 10.47 -15.65
CA SER A 34 -8.76 10.07 -16.51
C SER A 34 -9.40 8.72 -16.14
N ALA A 35 -8.64 7.79 -15.54
CA ALA A 35 -9.16 6.53 -15.00
C ALA A 35 -9.97 6.68 -13.70
N ARG A 36 -10.00 7.87 -13.08
CA ARG A 36 -10.82 8.11 -11.89
C ARG A 36 -12.28 8.23 -12.29
N SER A 37 -13.16 7.48 -11.63
CA SER A 37 -14.59 7.81 -11.66
C SER A 37 -14.79 9.12 -10.89
N ASP A 38 -15.49 10.11 -11.47
CA ASP A 38 -15.69 11.48 -10.96
C ASP A 38 -16.58 11.53 -9.69
N ARG A 39 -16.28 10.69 -8.70
CA ARG A 39 -17.04 10.49 -7.47
C ARG A 39 -16.34 11.13 -6.29
N ASP A 40 -17.14 11.47 -5.29
CA ASP A 40 -16.65 11.85 -3.97
C ASP A 40 -16.17 10.59 -3.24
N VAL A 41 -14.90 10.25 -3.48
CA VAL A 41 -14.22 9.08 -2.92
C VAL A 41 -14.25 9.10 -1.38
N ALA A 42 -14.21 10.28 -0.76
CA ALA A 42 -14.25 10.43 0.69
C ALA A 42 -15.61 10.04 1.27
N ALA A 43 -16.70 10.44 0.63
CA ALA A 43 -18.06 10.10 1.05
C ALA A 43 -18.33 8.58 1.03
N GLU A 44 -17.72 7.86 0.08
CA GLU A 44 -17.89 6.41 -0.05
C GLU A 44 -17.13 5.63 1.05
N PHE A 45 -15.95 6.10 1.48
CA PHE A 45 -15.19 5.47 2.57
C PHE A 45 -15.64 5.87 3.98
N ALA A 46 -16.61 6.78 4.11
CA ALA A 46 -17.19 7.14 5.42
C ALA A 46 -17.84 5.92 6.11
N TYR A 47 -18.30 4.93 5.33
CA TYR A 47 -18.98 3.73 5.82
C TYR A 47 -18.22 2.44 5.53
N GLU A 48 -17.58 2.32 4.36
CA GLU A 48 -16.72 1.18 4.04
C GLU A 48 -15.27 1.51 4.39
N ARG A 49 -14.76 0.95 5.51
CA ARG A 49 -13.36 1.06 5.94
C ARG A 49 -12.41 0.16 5.12
N SER A 50 -12.72 -0.07 3.84
CA SER A 50 -12.02 -1.01 2.96
C SER A 50 -11.27 -0.25 1.88
N VAL A 51 -10.22 -0.86 1.34
CA VAL A 51 -9.49 -0.36 0.18
C VAL A 51 -10.33 -0.50 -1.09
N ARG A 52 -10.10 0.33 -2.10
CA ARG A 52 -10.65 0.15 -3.44
C ARG A 52 -9.56 -0.04 -4.47
N VAL A 53 -9.80 -0.95 -5.42
CA VAL A 53 -9.00 -1.06 -6.63
C VAL A 53 -9.94 -1.10 -7.84
N GLU A 54 -9.61 -0.37 -8.90
CA GLU A 54 -10.36 -0.36 -10.16
C GLU A 54 -9.38 -0.49 -11.33
N GLN A 55 -9.83 -1.12 -12.43
CA GLN A 55 -9.05 -1.22 -13.67
C GLN A 55 -9.81 -0.52 -14.80
N HIS A 56 -9.12 0.35 -15.52
CA HIS A 56 -9.62 1.07 -16.69
C HIS A 56 -8.63 0.87 -17.85
N GLY A 57 -8.87 -0.14 -18.68
CA GLY A 57 -7.92 -0.57 -19.71
C GLY A 57 -6.61 -1.04 -19.08
N ASP A 58 -5.51 -0.35 -19.41
CA ASP A 58 -4.17 -0.64 -18.89
C ASP A 58 -3.82 0.20 -17.64
N GLN A 59 -4.75 1.01 -17.15
CA GLN A 59 -4.58 1.75 -15.90
C GLN A 59 -5.24 1.04 -14.72
N VAL A 60 -4.58 1.09 -13.56
CA VAL A 60 -5.13 0.64 -12.28
C VAL A 60 -5.20 1.82 -11.34
N TYR A 61 -6.38 2.06 -10.77
CA TYR A 61 -6.61 3.04 -9.73
C TYR A 61 -6.73 2.35 -8.38
N LEU A 62 -6.02 2.86 -7.37
CA LEU A 62 -5.99 2.36 -6.01
C LEU A 62 -6.34 3.49 -5.05
N ALA A 63 -7.32 3.29 -4.18
CA ALA A 63 -7.69 4.23 -3.13
C ALA A 63 -7.62 3.58 -1.75
N ILE A 64 -6.81 4.18 -0.88
CA ILE A 64 -6.44 3.70 0.45
C ILE A 64 -7.01 4.66 1.50
N PRO A 65 -8.03 4.26 2.27
CA PRO A 65 -8.52 5.09 3.37
C PRO A 65 -7.58 5.03 4.58
N CYS A 66 -7.26 6.20 5.13
CA CYS A 66 -6.63 6.35 6.43
C CYS A 66 -7.71 6.61 7.47
N ALA A 67 -8.15 5.58 8.18
CA ALA A 67 -9.36 5.64 8.99
C ALA A 67 -9.13 5.12 10.41
N THR A 68 -9.58 5.86 11.43
CA THR A 68 -9.65 5.37 12.82
C THR A 68 -10.98 4.64 13.06
N SER A 69 -11.36 4.27 14.29
CA SER A 69 -12.74 3.81 14.56
C SER A 69 -13.77 4.95 14.50
N GLU A 70 -13.32 6.19 14.67
CA GLU A 70 -14.19 7.36 14.85
C GLU A 70 -14.32 8.21 13.58
N ALA A 71 -13.26 8.32 12.79
CA ALA A 71 -13.23 9.24 11.66
C ALA A 71 -12.40 8.70 10.50
N LEU A 72 -12.73 9.11 9.28
CA LEU A 72 -11.80 9.05 8.15
C LEU A 72 -10.84 10.25 8.32
N ARG A 73 -9.53 9.99 8.21
CA ARG A 73 -8.45 10.99 8.37
C ARG A 73 -7.93 11.48 7.03
N GLY A 74 -8.14 10.70 5.99
CA GLY A 74 -7.81 11.06 4.62
C GLY A 74 -7.87 9.84 3.70
N VAL A 75 -7.68 10.07 2.41
CA VAL A 75 -7.59 9.04 1.39
C VAL A 75 -6.32 9.28 0.59
N VAL A 76 -5.57 8.21 0.35
CA VAL A 76 -4.47 8.21 -0.62
C VAL A 76 -4.95 7.51 -1.88
N GLU A 77 -4.90 8.22 -2.99
CA GLU A 77 -5.26 7.72 -4.31
C GLU A 77 -3.99 7.59 -5.16
N MET A 78 -3.85 6.48 -5.87
CA MET A 78 -2.71 6.17 -6.71
C MET A 78 -3.19 5.61 -8.05
N THR A 79 -2.62 6.08 -9.15
CA THR A 79 -2.88 5.55 -10.50
C THR A 79 -1.63 4.93 -11.07
N PHE A 80 -1.70 3.67 -11.49
CA PHE A 80 -0.62 2.92 -12.12
C PHE A 80 -0.94 2.70 -13.59
N GLN A 81 0.04 2.94 -14.47
CA GLN A 81 -0.02 2.52 -15.88
C GLN A 81 0.71 1.18 -16.01
N LEU A 82 -0.02 0.12 -16.36
CA LEU A 82 0.52 -1.22 -16.50
C LEU A 82 0.71 -1.55 -17.99
N PRO A 83 1.91 -1.33 -18.57
CA PRO A 83 2.17 -1.73 -19.94
C PRO A 83 2.09 -3.26 -20.10
N PRO A 84 1.97 -3.78 -21.34
CA PRO A 84 1.80 -5.22 -21.60
C PRO A 84 2.85 -6.13 -20.93
N GLU A 85 4.08 -5.66 -20.81
CA GLU A 85 5.23 -6.35 -20.23
C GLU A 85 5.30 -6.27 -18.70
N ALA A 86 4.43 -5.49 -18.06
CA ALA A 86 4.41 -5.38 -16.60
C ALA A 86 4.04 -6.73 -15.96
N ILE A 87 4.54 -6.95 -14.75
CA ILE A 87 4.24 -8.12 -13.94
C ILE A 87 3.76 -7.59 -12.59
N ALA A 88 2.46 -7.57 -12.38
CA ALA A 88 1.86 -6.94 -11.23
C ALA A 88 0.50 -7.54 -10.88
N ALA A 89 0.18 -7.55 -9.59
CA ALA A 89 -1.16 -7.90 -9.13
C ALA A 89 -1.61 -7.03 -7.96
N PHE A 90 -2.91 -6.79 -7.90
CA PHE A 90 -3.60 -6.10 -6.82
C PHE A 90 -4.75 -6.98 -6.36
N GLU A 91 -4.75 -7.37 -5.10
CA GLU A 91 -5.74 -8.30 -4.55
C GLU A 91 -6.36 -7.74 -3.28
N ILE A 92 -7.69 -7.78 -3.19
CA ILE A 92 -8.45 -7.50 -1.98
C ILE A 92 -8.92 -8.82 -1.41
N TRP A 93 -8.63 -9.04 -0.13
CA TRP A 93 -8.97 -10.24 0.61
C TRP A 93 -9.90 -9.89 1.76
N LYS A 94 -11.03 -10.60 1.89
CA LYS A 94 -11.99 -10.40 2.98
C LYS A 94 -12.19 -11.69 3.77
N ARG A 95 -12.54 -11.52 5.04
CA ARG A 95 -12.86 -12.63 5.93
C ARG A 95 -14.16 -13.30 5.48
N ASN A 96 -14.15 -14.63 5.39
CA ASN A 96 -15.35 -15.44 5.14
C ASN A 96 -15.95 -15.96 6.46
N ASP A 97 -17.06 -16.70 6.37
CA ASP A 97 -17.76 -17.28 7.53
C ASP A 97 -16.96 -18.35 8.29
N ARG A 98 -15.81 -18.79 7.75
CA ARG A 98 -14.93 -19.79 8.35
C ARG A 98 -13.69 -19.17 9.02
N GLU A 99 -13.67 -17.86 9.21
CA GLU A 99 -12.52 -17.14 9.78
C GLU A 99 -11.23 -17.30 8.94
N GLU A 100 -11.38 -17.32 7.61
CA GLU A 100 -10.27 -17.33 6.66
C GLU A 100 -10.40 -16.14 5.70
N LEU A 101 -9.28 -15.69 5.14
CA LEU A 101 -9.31 -14.74 4.04
C LEU A 101 -9.63 -15.45 2.72
N LYS A 102 -10.61 -14.92 2.00
CA LYS A 102 -10.99 -15.29 0.64
C LYS A 102 -10.80 -14.08 -0.28
N LEU A 103 -10.40 -14.34 -1.53
CA LEU A 103 -10.32 -13.32 -2.57
C LEU A 103 -11.70 -12.68 -2.77
N GLU A 104 -11.75 -11.36 -2.62
CA GLU A 104 -12.90 -10.52 -2.98
C GLU A 104 -12.73 -9.98 -4.40
N GLN A 105 -11.55 -9.45 -4.70
CA GLN A 105 -11.23 -8.84 -5.99
C GLN A 105 -9.74 -9.06 -6.30
N GLY A 106 -9.43 -9.25 -7.58
CA GLY A 106 -8.04 -9.32 -8.06
C GLY A 106 -7.91 -8.67 -9.44
N ILE A 107 -6.83 -7.93 -9.65
CA ILE A 107 -6.37 -7.42 -10.95
C ILE A 107 -4.98 -8.00 -11.19
N TYR A 108 -4.77 -8.56 -12.38
CA TYR A 108 -3.54 -9.27 -12.73
C TYR A 108 -3.01 -8.78 -14.07
N ARG A 109 -1.69 -8.59 -14.15
CA ARG A 109 -0.98 -8.29 -15.40
C ARG A 109 0.14 -9.31 -15.58
N SER A 110 0.12 -10.01 -16.71
CA SER A 110 1.09 -11.05 -17.08
C SER A 110 1.20 -12.19 -16.06
N LEU A 111 0.07 -12.57 -15.46
CA LEU A 111 0.00 -13.47 -14.31
C LEU A 111 -1.11 -14.53 -14.42
N ASP A 112 -1.44 -14.98 -15.64
CA ASP A 112 -2.57 -15.87 -15.95
C ASP A 112 -2.65 -17.11 -15.04
N TYR A 113 -1.51 -17.74 -14.76
CA TYR A 113 -1.46 -18.90 -13.88
C TYR A 113 -1.87 -18.55 -12.44
N ILE A 114 -1.34 -17.44 -11.91
CA ILE A 114 -1.66 -16.96 -10.57
C ILE A 114 -3.14 -16.59 -10.50
N GLU A 115 -3.62 -15.79 -11.45
CA GLU A 115 -5.03 -15.39 -11.54
C GLU A 115 -5.98 -16.60 -11.50
N ARG A 116 -5.68 -17.65 -12.27
CA ARG A 116 -6.52 -18.85 -12.33
C ARG A 116 -6.59 -19.61 -11.00
N ILE A 117 -5.52 -19.62 -10.19
CA ILE A 117 -5.48 -20.37 -8.93
C ILE A 117 -5.96 -19.55 -7.73
N THR A 118 -5.81 -18.22 -7.74
CA THR A 118 -6.09 -17.35 -6.58
C THR A 118 -7.51 -17.49 -6.01
N PRO A 119 -8.59 -17.63 -6.81
CA PRO A 119 -9.95 -17.80 -6.30
C PRO A 119 -10.13 -19.03 -5.38
N PHE A 120 -9.26 -20.03 -5.50
CA PHE A 120 -9.28 -21.25 -4.68
C PHE A 120 -8.39 -21.18 -3.45
N VAL A 121 -7.55 -20.14 -3.34
CA VAL A 121 -6.65 -19.94 -2.20
C VAL A 121 -7.41 -19.40 -1.00
N ARG A 122 -7.10 -19.90 0.19
CA ARG A 122 -7.58 -19.38 1.47
C ARG A 122 -6.39 -19.11 2.36
N PHE A 123 -6.40 -17.99 3.08
CA PHE A 123 -5.41 -17.73 4.12
C PHE A 123 -6.08 -17.79 5.48
N PRO A 124 -5.88 -18.87 6.26
CA PRO A 124 -6.15 -18.83 7.68
C PRO A 124 -5.37 -17.69 8.34
N ARG A 125 -5.88 -17.23 9.49
CA ARG A 125 -5.15 -16.28 10.32
C ARG A 125 -3.77 -16.83 10.68
N ARG A 126 -2.71 -16.00 10.64
CA ARG A 126 -1.29 -16.37 10.80
C ARG A 126 -0.70 -17.26 9.69
N SER A 127 -1.38 -17.39 8.56
CA SER A 127 -0.91 -18.20 7.44
C SER A 127 -0.55 -17.33 6.25
N GLY A 128 0.75 -17.29 5.96
CA GLY A 128 1.34 -16.46 4.92
C GLY A 128 1.12 -14.96 5.14
N LEU A 129 1.65 -14.15 4.21
CA LEU A 129 1.68 -12.70 4.38
C LEU A 129 0.28 -12.09 4.66
N PRO A 130 -0.82 -12.43 3.94
CA PRO A 130 -2.15 -11.91 4.26
C PRO A 130 -2.67 -12.32 5.64
N GLY A 131 -2.46 -13.59 6.03
CA GLY A 131 -2.88 -14.09 7.34
C GLY A 131 -2.07 -13.47 8.49
N ASP A 132 -0.79 -13.19 8.27
CA ASP A 132 0.12 -12.57 9.23
C ASP A 132 -0.20 -11.10 9.47
N VAL A 133 -0.47 -10.32 8.41
CA VAL A 133 -0.87 -8.90 8.59
C VAL A 133 -2.24 -8.80 9.24
N TRP A 134 -3.15 -9.75 8.98
CA TRP A 134 -4.43 -9.82 9.68
C TRP A 134 -4.23 -10.12 11.18
N GLU A 135 -3.40 -11.10 11.52
CA GLU A 135 -3.12 -11.41 12.94
C GLU A 135 -2.52 -10.23 13.67
N ASN A 136 -1.44 -9.68 13.12
CA ASN A 136 -0.63 -8.69 13.79
C ASN A 136 -1.23 -7.28 13.71
N ARG A 137 -2.15 -7.06 12.75
CA ARG A 137 -2.76 -5.77 12.45
C ARG A 137 -1.73 -4.70 12.12
N LEU A 138 -0.67 -5.14 11.46
CA LEU A 138 0.48 -4.36 11.04
C LEU A 138 0.67 -4.57 9.55
N ALA A 139 0.98 -3.49 8.83
CA ALA A 139 1.43 -3.62 7.46
C ALA A 139 2.68 -4.51 7.41
N GLY A 140 2.79 -5.30 6.35
CA GLY A 140 3.92 -6.20 6.13
C GLY A 140 4.33 -6.16 4.68
N CYS A 141 5.60 -6.47 4.42
CA CYS A 141 6.07 -6.63 3.06
C CYS A 141 7.11 -7.74 2.99
N VAL A 142 7.31 -8.25 1.79
CA VAL A 142 8.22 -9.36 1.52
C VAL A 142 9.01 -9.08 0.26
N ASN A 143 10.33 -9.24 0.36
CA ASN A 143 11.22 -9.29 -0.79
C ASN A 143 11.40 -10.74 -1.23
N ASN A 144 11.71 -10.92 -2.51
CA ASN A 144 11.95 -12.22 -3.13
C ASN A 144 10.78 -13.19 -2.90
N LEU A 145 9.58 -12.80 -3.36
CA LEU A 145 8.35 -13.61 -3.25
C LEU A 145 8.55 -15.06 -3.74
N GLY A 146 9.31 -15.22 -4.82
CA GLY A 146 9.61 -16.53 -5.40
C GLY A 146 10.43 -17.47 -4.50
N ALA A 147 11.15 -16.94 -3.50
CA ALA A 147 11.91 -17.72 -2.52
C ALA A 147 11.30 -17.70 -1.11
N SER A 148 10.20 -16.98 -0.91
CA SER A 148 9.59 -16.84 0.42
C SER A 148 8.88 -18.13 0.83
N PRO A 149 9.30 -18.81 1.93
CA PRO A 149 8.69 -20.06 2.38
C PRO A 149 7.25 -19.86 2.86
N ASN A 150 6.89 -18.63 3.26
CA ASN A 150 5.57 -18.28 3.78
C ASN A 150 4.62 -17.77 2.69
N PHE A 151 5.05 -17.73 1.42
CA PHE A 151 4.18 -17.38 0.31
C PHE A 151 3.66 -18.66 -0.36
N MET A 152 2.41 -19.03 -0.09
CA MET A 152 1.81 -20.28 -0.59
C MET A 152 1.85 -20.44 -2.12
N ARG A 153 2.01 -19.34 -2.86
CA ARG A 153 2.11 -19.32 -4.33
C ARG A 153 3.54 -19.05 -4.83
N SER A 154 4.57 -19.26 -4.01
CA SER A 154 5.98 -18.93 -4.31
C SER A 154 6.49 -19.54 -5.61
N ALA A 155 6.16 -20.80 -5.91
CA ALA A 155 6.55 -21.42 -7.18
C ALA A 155 5.97 -20.66 -8.39
N GLY A 156 4.68 -20.29 -8.34
CA GLY A 156 4.03 -19.53 -9.41
C GLY A 156 4.57 -18.10 -9.53
N ALA A 157 4.80 -17.43 -8.39
CA ALA A 157 5.40 -16.09 -8.37
C ALA A 157 6.83 -16.11 -8.94
N ARG A 158 7.64 -17.11 -8.59
CA ARG A 158 9.00 -17.27 -9.11
C ARG A 158 8.99 -17.44 -10.63
N SER A 159 8.15 -18.34 -11.14
CA SER A 159 8.05 -18.58 -12.58
C SER A 159 7.55 -17.36 -13.35
N ALA A 160 6.73 -16.52 -12.72
CA ALA A 160 6.20 -15.31 -13.32
C ALA A 160 7.06 -14.06 -13.11
N GLY A 161 8.16 -14.13 -12.35
CA GLY A 161 9.01 -12.96 -12.10
C GLY A 161 8.45 -11.94 -11.10
N LEU A 162 7.56 -12.36 -10.19
CA LEU A 162 7.15 -11.52 -9.06
C LEU A 162 8.26 -11.46 -8.01
N ASP A 163 8.69 -10.25 -7.69
CA ASP A 163 9.83 -9.99 -6.83
C ASP A 163 9.42 -9.59 -5.42
N PHE A 164 8.40 -8.73 -5.28
CA PHE A 164 8.00 -8.19 -3.98
C PHE A 164 6.50 -8.16 -3.76
N GLY A 165 6.10 -8.10 -2.50
CA GLY A 165 4.71 -7.89 -2.09
C GLY A 165 4.57 -6.95 -0.91
N LEU A 166 3.61 -6.02 -0.99
CA LEU A 166 3.15 -5.14 0.09
C LEU A 166 1.75 -5.58 0.53
N CYS A 167 1.55 -5.75 1.83
CA CYS A 167 0.29 -6.20 2.38
C CYS A 167 -0.19 -5.28 3.50
N LEU A 168 -1.41 -4.76 3.37
CA LEU A 168 -2.00 -3.74 4.25
C LEU A 168 -3.30 -4.25 4.86
N PRO A 169 -3.40 -4.39 6.19
CA PRO A 169 -4.64 -4.74 6.86
C PRO A 169 -5.49 -3.50 7.15
N PHE A 170 -6.73 -3.49 6.67
CA PHE A 170 -7.71 -2.45 6.96
C PHE A 170 -8.67 -2.93 8.02
N MET A 171 -8.67 -2.27 9.17
CA MET A 171 -9.50 -2.63 10.32
C MET A 171 -10.77 -1.78 10.32
N LYS A 172 -11.94 -2.43 10.46
CA LYS A 172 -13.23 -1.73 10.62
C LYS A 172 -13.42 -1.25 12.05
N THR A 173 -13.00 -2.06 13.01
CA THR A 173 -12.94 -1.76 14.44
C THR A 173 -11.62 -2.27 15.01
N GLU A 174 -11.36 -2.08 16.30
CA GLU A 174 -10.17 -2.67 16.93
C GLU A 174 -10.16 -4.21 16.90
N HIS A 175 -11.28 -4.88 16.61
CA HIS A 175 -11.37 -6.35 16.58
C HIS A 175 -11.78 -6.93 15.22
N GLU A 176 -12.41 -6.13 14.36
CA GLU A 176 -12.98 -6.57 13.09
C GLU A 176 -12.11 -6.12 11.92
N LEU A 177 -11.65 -7.07 11.10
CA LEU A 177 -10.96 -6.79 9.84
C LEU A 177 -12.01 -6.42 8.77
N ALA A 178 -11.81 -5.30 8.07
CA ALA A 178 -12.58 -4.94 6.89
C ALA A 178 -12.08 -5.70 5.65
N SER A 179 -10.77 -5.61 5.39
CA SER A 179 -10.11 -6.24 4.24
C SER A 179 -8.60 -6.25 4.41
N VAL A 180 -7.91 -7.06 3.62
CA VAL A 180 -6.45 -6.98 3.41
C VAL A 180 -6.20 -6.63 1.94
N LEU A 181 -5.39 -5.61 1.69
CA LEU A 181 -4.81 -5.37 0.37
C LEU A 181 -3.51 -6.16 0.25
N LEU A 182 -3.30 -6.83 -0.88
CA LEU A 182 -2.00 -7.38 -1.29
C LEU A 182 -1.65 -6.81 -2.67
N VAL A 183 -0.57 -6.04 -2.73
CA VAL A 183 0.03 -5.54 -3.98
C VAL A 183 1.31 -6.32 -4.23
N MET A 184 1.50 -6.83 -5.44
CA MET A 184 2.68 -7.58 -5.85
C MET A 184 3.23 -7.02 -7.15
N GLY A 185 4.56 -6.98 -7.29
CA GLY A 185 5.22 -6.46 -8.47
C GLY A 185 6.58 -7.09 -8.74
N SER A 186 7.12 -6.80 -9.93
CA SER A 186 8.50 -7.10 -10.31
C SER A 186 9.40 -5.88 -10.15
N TYR A 187 10.71 -6.09 -10.01
CA TYR A 187 11.72 -5.05 -10.12
C TYR A 187 12.07 -4.68 -11.57
N GLN A 188 11.70 -5.50 -12.57
CA GLN A 188 11.98 -5.16 -13.97
C GLN A 188 11.24 -3.89 -14.40
N LEU A 189 9.97 -3.79 -14.00
CA LEU A 189 9.14 -2.60 -14.15
C LEU A 189 8.44 -2.38 -12.81
N PRO A 190 9.05 -1.58 -11.90
CA PRO A 190 8.56 -1.43 -10.55
C PRO A 190 7.20 -0.70 -10.53
N LEU A 191 6.29 -1.16 -9.67
CA LEU A 191 5.10 -0.39 -9.32
C LEU A 191 5.47 0.89 -8.57
N VAL A 192 6.51 0.82 -7.74
CA VAL A 192 7.00 1.87 -6.83
C VAL A 192 8.51 1.68 -6.66
N SER A 193 9.26 2.78 -6.52
CA SER A 193 10.73 2.72 -6.40
C SER A 193 11.18 2.24 -5.01
N GLU A 194 10.38 2.57 -3.99
CA GLU A 194 10.62 2.19 -2.60
C GLU A 194 9.32 2.09 -1.79
N VAL A 195 9.30 1.16 -0.84
CA VAL A 195 8.31 1.04 0.22
C VAL A 195 9.02 0.92 1.56
N GLU A 196 8.59 1.70 2.56
CA GLU A 196 9.02 1.50 3.93
C GLU A 196 7.82 1.38 4.87
N ILE A 197 7.99 0.55 5.91
CA ILE A 197 7.00 0.37 6.97
C ILE A 197 7.65 0.81 8.27
N TRP A 198 7.04 1.82 8.90
CA TRP A 198 7.50 2.46 10.11
C TRP A 198 6.56 2.16 11.26
N LEU A 199 7.12 1.87 12.43
CA LEU A 199 6.39 1.68 13.69
C LEU A 199 6.79 2.77 14.66
N LEU A 200 5.89 3.15 15.57
CA LEU A 200 6.29 3.98 16.71
C LEU A 200 7.40 3.26 17.49
N ASP A 201 8.40 4.01 17.93
CA ASP A 201 9.39 3.51 18.88
C ASP A 201 8.75 3.17 20.24
N GLN A 202 9.52 2.55 21.13
CA GLN A 202 9.02 2.12 22.43
C GLN A 202 8.52 3.28 23.31
N GLU A 203 9.05 4.49 23.10
CA GLU A 203 8.73 5.68 23.87
C GLU A 203 7.56 6.47 23.26
N GLY A 204 7.16 6.15 22.02
CA GLY A 204 6.17 6.88 21.25
C GLY A 204 6.63 8.27 20.81
N THR A 205 7.94 8.54 20.78
CA THR A 205 8.50 9.87 20.47
C THR A 205 9.06 9.98 19.04
N GLY A 206 9.23 8.84 18.38
CA GLY A 206 9.69 8.71 17.02
C GLY A 206 9.21 7.44 16.35
N LEU A 207 9.81 7.14 15.21
CA LEU A 207 9.55 5.98 14.39
C LEU A 207 10.82 5.13 14.24
N GLU A 208 10.64 3.82 14.19
CA GLU A 208 11.66 2.85 13.79
C GLU A 208 11.19 2.13 12.51
N ARG A 209 12.08 2.04 11.52
CA ARG A 209 11.79 1.34 10.27
C ARG A 209 11.79 -0.16 10.51
N LYS A 210 10.63 -0.78 10.30
CA LYS A 210 10.44 -2.22 10.45
C LYS A 210 10.77 -2.97 9.16
N HIS A 211 10.38 -2.43 8.02
CA HIS A 211 10.65 -3.02 6.72
C HIS A 211 11.00 -1.96 5.68
N ARG A 212 11.78 -2.38 4.67
CA ARG A 212 12.13 -1.61 3.48
C ARG A 212 12.20 -2.53 2.27
N ILE A 213 11.58 -2.10 1.18
CA ILE A 213 11.73 -2.66 -0.16
C ILE A 213 12.20 -1.51 -1.02
N ALA A 214 13.33 -1.64 -1.68
CA ALA A 214 13.87 -0.60 -2.52
C ALA A 214 14.53 -1.22 -3.74
N MET A 215 14.54 -0.47 -4.84
CA MET A 215 15.26 -0.86 -6.04
C MET A 215 16.77 -1.00 -5.77
N GLU A 216 17.44 -1.82 -6.57
CA GLU A 216 18.89 -1.94 -6.51
C GLU A 216 19.56 -0.59 -6.76
N GLY A 217 20.54 -0.24 -5.91
CA GLY A 217 21.22 1.05 -5.96
C GLY A 217 20.53 2.19 -5.20
N ALA A 218 19.38 1.94 -4.56
CA ALA A 218 18.77 2.92 -3.67
C ALA A 218 19.73 3.30 -2.52
N ALA A 219 19.85 4.60 -2.25
CA ALA A 219 20.71 5.12 -1.19
C ALA A 219 20.27 4.59 0.18
N GLU A 220 21.19 4.42 1.13
CA GLU A 220 20.78 4.10 2.50
C GLU A 220 20.01 5.25 3.14
N THR A 221 18.88 4.92 3.76
CA THR A 221 18.02 5.87 4.47
C THR A 221 18.00 5.56 5.96
N PRO A 222 17.77 6.57 6.83
CA PRO A 222 17.76 6.37 8.28
C PRO A 222 16.83 5.24 8.72
N THR A 223 17.21 4.53 9.79
CA THR A 223 16.37 3.48 10.40
C THR A 223 15.49 4.02 11.52
N LYS A 224 15.71 5.27 11.94
CA LYS A 224 14.92 6.00 12.93
C LYS A 224 14.59 7.40 12.43
N MET A 225 13.45 7.93 12.85
CA MET A 225 12.95 9.23 12.43
C MET A 225 12.16 9.88 13.57
N ARG A 226 12.25 11.20 13.76
CA ARG A 226 11.41 11.89 14.76
C ARG A 226 9.99 12.07 14.25
N LEU A 227 9.03 12.20 15.17
CA LEU A 227 7.70 12.70 14.81
C LEU A 227 7.81 14.10 14.20
N GLY A 228 7.08 14.33 13.11
CA GLY A 228 7.13 15.56 12.31
C GLY A 228 8.24 15.64 11.26
N GLU A 229 9.23 14.74 11.29
CA GLU A 229 10.33 14.70 10.32
C GLU A 229 9.91 13.92 9.06
N GLY A 230 10.28 14.41 7.86
CA GLY A 230 9.96 13.75 6.60
C GLY A 230 8.47 13.48 6.37
N ALA A 231 8.13 12.68 5.36
CA ALA A 231 6.74 12.31 5.10
C ALA A 231 6.19 11.39 6.21
N ALA A 232 6.94 10.35 6.60
CA ALA A 232 6.49 9.34 7.55
C ALA A 232 6.33 9.90 8.97
N GLY A 233 7.31 10.66 9.47
CA GLY A 233 7.22 11.29 10.78
C GLY A 233 6.10 12.33 10.85
N TYR A 234 5.87 13.10 9.78
CA TYR A 234 4.71 14.00 9.71
C TYR A 234 3.39 13.22 9.75
N ALA A 235 3.24 12.19 8.90
CA ALA A 235 2.03 11.39 8.85
C ALA A 235 1.70 10.70 10.19
N ALA A 236 2.74 10.27 10.93
CA ALA A 236 2.60 9.74 12.28
C ALA A 236 2.12 10.81 13.27
N ALA A 237 2.74 11.99 13.28
CA ALA A 237 2.45 13.07 14.21
C ALA A 237 1.06 13.66 14.00
N ALA A 238 0.73 14.01 12.75
CA ALA A 238 -0.53 14.63 12.38
C ALA A 238 -1.69 13.62 12.25
N ARG A 239 -1.36 12.32 12.14
CA ARG A 239 -2.31 11.21 11.98
C ARG A 239 -3.21 11.39 10.74
N ILE A 240 -2.61 11.87 9.66
CA ILE A 240 -3.21 12.09 8.34
C ILE A 240 -2.17 11.67 7.28
N PRO A 241 -2.61 11.28 6.06
CA PRO A 241 -1.66 11.05 4.98
C PRO A 241 -0.95 12.34 4.55
N LYS A 242 0.27 12.19 4.02
CA LYS A 242 1.13 13.29 3.58
C LYS A 242 1.76 12.96 2.24
N LEU A 243 1.56 13.86 1.27
CA LEU A 243 2.37 13.90 0.07
C LEU A 243 3.54 14.86 0.30
N PHE A 244 4.73 14.42 -0.08
CA PHE A 244 5.99 15.13 0.11
C PHE A 244 6.78 15.07 -1.19
N LYS A 245 7.42 16.17 -1.56
CA LYS A 245 8.36 16.21 -2.70
C LYS A 245 9.76 16.32 -2.12
N SER A 246 10.65 15.40 -2.48
CA SER A 246 12.07 15.56 -2.15
C SER A 246 12.61 16.85 -2.77
N GLU A 247 13.30 17.67 -1.97
CA GLU A 247 14.01 18.87 -2.44
C GLU A 247 15.42 18.55 -2.94
N ASP A 248 15.85 17.28 -2.88
CA ASP A 248 17.16 16.86 -3.34
C ASP A 248 17.19 16.73 -4.88
N ASP A 249 18.04 17.53 -5.53
CA ASP A 249 18.21 17.55 -6.99
C ASP A 249 18.66 16.18 -7.57
N ALA A 250 19.23 15.31 -6.74
CA ALA A 250 19.66 13.96 -7.13
C ALA A 250 18.51 12.94 -7.27
N SER A 251 17.35 13.21 -6.67
CA SER A 251 16.14 12.38 -6.80
C SER A 251 14.90 13.24 -6.51
N PRO A 252 14.34 13.93 -7.53
CA PRO A 252 13.09 14.66 -7.42
C PRO A 252 11.91 13.67 -7.37
N ALA A 253 11.95 12.73 -6.42
CA ALA A 253 10.93 11.74 -6.19
C ALA A 253 9.86 12.30 -5.25
N TRP A 254 8.61 12.11 -5.63
CA TRP A 254 7.49 12.28 -4.73
C TRP A 254 7.45 11.09 -3.78
N GLN A 255 7.20 11.35 -2.51
CA GLN A 255 6.96 10.35 -1.50
C GLN A 255 5.58 10.59 -0.89
N VAL A 256 4.79 9.54 -0.77
CA VAL A 256 3.54 9.57 -0.01
C VAL A 256 3.69 8.70 1.22
N ALA A 257 3.35 9.24 2.38
CA ALA A 257 3.28 8.50 3.62
C ALA A 257 1.86 8.52 4.16
N PHE A 258 1.38 7.39 4.65
CA PHE A 258 0.03 7.28 5.17
C PHE A 258 -0.07 6.40 6.41
N PRO A 259 -0.82 6.84 7.44
CA PRO A 259 -0.99 6.07 8.65
C PRO A 259 -2.00 4.94 8.46
N GLN A 260 -1.70 3.81 9.08
CA GLN A 260 -2.62 2.69 9.31
C GLN A 260 -3.05 2.70 10.78
N PHE A 261 -4.31 2.37 11.04
CA PHE A 261 -4.87 2.40 12.40
C PHE A 261 -5.52 1.08 12.79
N VAL A 262 -5.52 0.82 14.09
CA VAL A 262 -6.32 -0.21 14.75
C VAL A 262 -7.17 0.49 15.80
N GLY A 263 -8.48 0.60 15.55
CA GLY A 263 -9.33 1.52 16.31
C GLY A 263 -8.80 2.95 16.17
N ASN A 264 -8.50 3.61 17.29
CA ASN A 264 -7.89 4.93 17.31
C ASN A 264 -6.36 4.93 17.48
N ARG A 265 -5.71 3.76 17.53
CA ARG A 265 -4.25 3.68 17.71
C ARG A 265 -3.54 3.63 16.35
N LEU A 266 -2.47 4.42 16.19
CA LEU A 266 -1.57 4.31 15.04
C LEU A 266 -0.85 2.95 15.13
N SER A 267 -1.01 2.10 14.12
CA SER A 267 -0.37 0.78 14.09
C SER A 267 0.94 0.80 13.32
N SER A 268 0.95 1.45 12.15
CA SER A 268 2.13 1.66 11.33
C SER A 268 1.96 2.90 10.46
N VAL A 269 3.06 3.45 9.95
CA VAL A 269 3.05 4.38 8.81
C VAL A 269 3.72 3.69 7.64
N VAL A 270 3.07 3.73 6.48
CA VAL A 270 3.63 3.19 5.23
C VAL A 270 4.06 4.37 4.38
N SER A 271 5.31 4.39 3.94
CA SER A 271 5.79 5.33 2.92
C SER A 271 6.04 4.61 1.61
N VAL A 272 5.69 5.27 0.51
CA VAL A 272 5.87 4.82 -0.86
C VAL A 272 6.52 5.94 -1.64
N SER A 273 7.60 5.64 -2.34
CA SER A 273 8.33 6.59 -3.18
C SER A 273 8.09 6.28 -4.67
N LEU A 274 8.04 7.36 -5.45
CA LEU A 274 7.98 7.37 -6.90
C LEU A 274 9.33 7.14 -7.55
#